data_AF-A0A3S3L595-F1
#
_entry.id   AF-A0A3S3L595-F1
#
_cell.length_a   1.000
_cell.length_b   1.000
_cell.length_c   1.000
_cell.angle_alpha   90.00
_cell.angle_beta   90.00
_cell.angle_gamma   90.00
#
_symmetry.space_group_name_H-M   'P 1'
#
loop_
_entity.id
_entity.type
_entity.pdbx_description
1 polymer ?
#
loop_
_entity_poly.entity_id
_entity_poly.type
_entity_poly.pdbx_seq_one_letter_code
_entity_poly.pdbx_strand_id
1 'polypeptide(L)'
;ARGQQVASVPIHSLRRPGVIARQETVLSGAGESLTIVHDTVDPATAYAPGIRIAMAAARSASGVIVGLDSFIDIGVRTRPARPEAPIVEDDVSGQVAGVTSA
;
A
#
# COMPACT_ATOMS: atom_id res chain seq x y z
N ALA A 1 -5.77 -15.37 -3.99
CA ALA A 1 -6.80 -15.41 -5.04
C ALA A 1 -6.45 -14.36 -6.10
N ARG A 2 -7.05 -14.37 -7.30
CA ARG A 2 -6.84 -13.35 -8.35
C ARG A 2 -7.59 -12.03 -8.06
N GLY A 3 -8.12 -11.91 -6.85
CA GLY A 3 -8.79 -10.78 -6.25
C GLY A 3 -9.30 -11.16 -4.86
N GLN A 4 -9.61 -10.19 -4.01
CA GLN A 4 -10.15 -10.40 -2.67
C GLN A 4 -11.13 -9.26 -2.32
N GLN A 5 -12.00 -9.46 -1.33
CA GLN A 5 -12.78 -8.37 -0.76
C GLN A 5 -12.18 -7.98 0.60
N VAL A 6 -11.80 -6.72 0.78
CA VAL A 6 -11.27 -6.18 2.04
C VAL A 6 -12.15 -5.03 2.48
N ALA A 7 -12.69 -5.09 3.69
CA ALA A 7 -13.57 -4.04 4.22
C ALA A 7 -14.67 -3.63 3.21
N SER A 8 -15.28 -4.64 2.57
CA SER A 8 -16.28 -4.50 1.50
C SER A 8 -15.78 -3.92 0.17
N VAL A 9 -14.50 -3.58 0.03
CA VAL A 9 -13.89 -3.11 -1.23
C VAL A 9 -13.37 -4.30 -2.06
N PRO A 10 -13.83 -4.46 -3.32
CA PRO A 10 -13.29 -5.49 -4.21
C PRO A 10 -11.90 -5.08 -4.74
N ILE A 11 -10.92 -5.96 -4.57
CA ILE A 11 -9.55 -5.79 -5.03
C ILE A 11 -9.27 -6.82 -6.11
N HIS A 12 -8.71 -6.38 -7.23
CA HIS A 12 -8.34 -7.24 -8.36
C HIS A 12 -6.84 -7.14 -8.59
N SER A 13 -6.15 -8.28 -8.63
CA SER A 13 -4.70 -8.32 -8.84
C SER A 13 -4.37 -8.82 -10.24
N LEU A 14 -3.73 -7.99 -11.05
CA LEU A 14 -3.32 -8.33 -12.41
C LEU A 14 -1.83 -8.66 -12.45
N ARG A 15 -1.47 -9.71 -13.19
CA ARG A 15 -0.07 -10.05 -13.52
C ARG A 15 0.16 -9.76 -14.99
N ARG A 16 0.81 -8.64 -15.29
CA ARG A 16 1.04 -8.16 -16.66
C ARG A 16 2.55 -8.11 -16.93
N PRO A 17 3.07 -8.89 -17.89
CA PRO A 17 4.47 -8.79 -18.28
C PRO A 17 4.83 -7.35 -18.67
N GLY A 18 5.99 -6.88 -18.21
CA GLY A 18 6.48 -5.51 -18.47
C GLY A 18 5.85 -4.41 -17.61
N VAL A 19 4.85 -4.71 -16.77
CA VAL A 19 4.34 -3.76 -15.77
C VAL A 19 5.14 -3.96 -14.48
N ILE A 20 5.70 -2.87 -13.96
CA ILE A 20 6.46 -2.86 -12.70
C ILE A 20 5.48 -2.81 -11.53
N ALA A 21 4.81 -1.66 -11.33
CA ALA A 21 3.80 -1.50 -10.30
C ALA A 21 2.77 -0.47 -10.78
N ARG A 22 1.51 -0.91 -10.88
CA ARG A 22 0.40 -0.05 -11.27
C ARG A 22 -0.80 -0.30 -10.37
N GLN A 23 -1.35 0.77 -9.82
CA GLN A 23 -2.58 0.76 -9.05
C GLN A 23 -3.61 1.64 -9.74
N GLU A 24 -4.85 1.16 -9.77
CA GLU A 24 -6.01 1.91 -10.21
C GLU A 24 -7.08 1.82 -9.12
N THR A 25 -7.53 2.97 -8.62
CA THR A 25 -8.63 3.08 -7.65
C THR A 25 -9.78 3.77 -8.32
N VAL A 26 -10.89 3.04 -8.48
CA VAL A 26 -12.10 3.52 -9.16
C VAL A 26 -13.16 3.82 -8.11
N LEU A 27 -13.61 5.07 -8.09
CA LEU A 27 -14.77 5.54 -7.34
C LEU A 27 -15.86 5.86 -8.34
N SER A 28 -17.07 5.33 -8.17
CA SER A 28 -18.14 5.50 -9.17
C SER A 28 -19.51 5.65 -8.52
N GLY A 29 -20.36 6.42 -9.17
CA GLY A 29 -21.73 6.70 -8.77
C GLY A 29 -22.65 6.84 -9.99
N ALA A 30 -23.90 7.25 -9.76
CA ALA A 30 -24.83 7.44 -10.86
C ALA A 30 -24.39 8.61 -11.76
N GLY A 31 -24.02 8.30 -13.01
CA GLY A 31 -23.65 9.31 -14.01
C GLY A 31 -22.21 9.82 -13.95
N GLU A 32 -21.39 9.32 -13.01
CA GLU A 32 -19.99 9.77 -12.89
C GLU A 32 -19.04 8.71 -12.33
N SER A 33 -17.75 8.89 -12.63
CA SER A 33 -16.66 8.09 -12.10
C SER A 33 -15.38 8.91 -11.96
N LEU A 34 -14.63 8.66 -10.88
CA LEU A 34 -13.29 9.17 -10.66
C LEU A 34 -12.32 7.99 -10.57
N THR A 35 -11.27 8.02 -11.38
CA THR A 35 -10.20 7.02 -11.37
C THR A 35 -8.89 7.67 -10.95
N ILE A 36 -8.27 7.15 -9.89
CA ILE A 36 -6.94 7.53 -9.43
C ILE A 36 -5.97 6.45 -9.86
N VAL A 37 -4.95 6.84 -10.64
CA VAL A 37 -3.93 5.92 -11.15
C VAL A 37 -2.57 6.31 -10.57
N HIS A 38 -1.87 5.32 -10.03
CA HIS A 38 -0.43 5.42 -9.73
C HIS A 38 0.31 4.38 -10.56
N ASP A 39 1.23 4.84 -11.42
CA ASP A 39 2.00 3.98 -12.31
C ASP A 39 3.50 4.24 -12.11
N THR A 40 4.20 3.23 -11.63
CA THR A 40 5.65 3.28 -11.49
C THR A 40 6.30 2.73 -12.76
N VAL A 41 6.92 3.63 -13.52
CA VAL A 41 7.64 3.28 -14.76
C VAL A 41 9.13 3.03 -14.55
N ASP A 42 9.73 3.67 -13.54
CA ASP A 42 11.12 3.47 -13.11
C ASP A 42 11.21 3.43 -11.57
N PRO A 43 11.48 2.26 -10.96
CA PRO A 43 11.52 2.10 -9.49
C PRO A 43 12.56 2.97 -8.81
N ALA A 44 13.73 3.13 -9.43
CA ALA A 44 14.84 3.83 -8.81
C ALA A 44 14.50 5.31 -8.62
N THR A 45 13.98 5.96 -9.66
CA THR A 45 13.54 7.36 -9.59
C THR A 45 12.29 7.53 -8.72
N ALA A 46 11.34 6.58 -8.79
CA ALA A 46 10.09 6.67 -8.04
C ALA A 46 10.26 6.48 -6.51
N TYR A 47 11.08 5.51 -6.08
CA TYR A 47 11.12 5.10 -4.67
C TYR A 47 12.28 5.70 -3.87
N ALA A 48 13.43 5.94 -4.50
CA ALA A 48 14.63 6.40 -3.79
C ALA A 48 14.43 7.70 -2.99
N PRO A 49 13.67 8.72 -3.45
CA PRO A 49 13.40 9.91 -2.66
C PRO A 49 12.69 9.60 -1.33
N GLY A 50 11.65 8.77 -1.37
CA GLY A 50 10.90 8.37 -0.18
C GLY A 50 11.74 7.53 0.79
N ILE A 51 12.54 6.61 0.25
CA ILE A 51 13.47 5.80 1.05
C ILE A 51 14.48 6.69 1.79
N ARG A 52 15.04 7.71 1.13
CA ARG A 52 15.98 8.64 1.78
C ARG A 52 15.34 9.44 2.92
N ILE A 53 14.08 9.87 2.75
CA ILE A 53 13.31 10.54 3.81
C ILE A 53 13.15 9.61 5.02
N ALA A 54 12.67 8.39 4.78
CA ALA A 54 12.48 7.40 5.85
C ALA A 54 13.79 7.05 6.55
N MET A 55 14.89 6.84 5.82
CA MET A 55 16.21 6.55 6.39
C MET A 55 16.73 7.69 7.28
N ALA A 56 16.48 8.95 6.90
CA ALA A 56 16.88 10.08 7.72
C ALA A 56 16.12 10.13 9.05
N ALA A 57 14.82 9.83 9.04
CA ALA A 57 13.97 9.81 10.23
C ALA A 57 14.21 8.57 11.11
N ALA A 58 14.56 7.43 10.51
CA ALA A 58 14.77 6.15 11.21
C ALA A 58 15.84 6.23 12.30
N ARG A 59 16.84 7.11 12.18
CA ARG A 59 17.92 7.27 13.17
C ARG A 59 17.43 7.63 14.57
N SER A 60 16.28 8.27 14.67
CA SER A 60 15.69 8.71 15.94
C SER A 60 14.31 8.11 16.19
N ALA A 61 13.83 7.23 15.32
CA ALA A 61 12.55 6.57 15.48
C ALA A 61 12.61 5.52 16.60
N SER A 62 11.52 5.37 17.34
CA SER A 62 11.35 4.30 18.33
C SER A 62 10.05 3.55 18.02
N GLY A 63 10.07 2.22 18.18
CA GLY A 63 8.96 1.36 17.80
C GLY A 63 8.80 1.20 16.28
N VAL A 64 7.60 0.77 15.86
CA VAL A 64 7.26 0.52 14.45
C VAL A 64 6.44 1.70 13.92
N ILE A 65 6.91 2.28 12.82
CA ILE A 65 6.19 3.33 12.09
C ILE A 65 5.76 2.74 10.75
N VAL A 66 4.47 2.80 10.44
CA VAL A 66 3.88 2.29 9.20
C VAL A 66 3.49 3.48 8.33
N GLY A 67 3.94 3.46 7.07
CA GLY A 67 3.61 4.49 6.07
C GLY A 67 4.62 5.63 6.00
N LEU A 68 4.84 6.14 4.78
CA LEU A 68 5.74 7.27 4.52
C LEU A 68 5.08 8.63 4.83
N ASP A 69 3.75 8.66 4.90
CA ASP A 69 2.93 9.81 5.31
C ASP A 69 3.25 10.31 6.72
N SER A 70 3.83 9.46 7.58
CA SER A 70 4.35 9.88 8.88
C SER A 70 5.52 10.88 8.79
N PHE A 71 6.15 11.01 7.62
CA PHE A 71 7.34 11.83 7.40
C PHE A 71 7.16 12.89 6.31
N ILE A 72 5.97 12.96 5.67
CA ILE A 72 5.68 13.88 4.57
C ILE A 72 4.33 14.55 4.84
N ASP A 73 4.28 15.88 4.72
CA ASP A 73 3.01 16.58 4.73
C ASP A 73 2.27 16.35 3.40
N ILE A 74 1.17 15.61 3.49
CA ILE A 74 0.32 15.26 2.35
C ILE A 74 -0.99 16.08 2.30
N GLY A 75 -1.12 17.10 3.14
CA GLY A 75 -2.26 18.03 3.10
C GLY A 75 -3.61 17.42 3.51
N VAL A 76 -3.60 16.18 4.02
CA VAL A 76 -4.77 15.48 4.56
C VAL A 76 -4.47 15.05 5.99
N ARG A 77 -5.48 15.15 6.88
CA ARG A 77 -5.35 14.69 8.26
C ARG A 77 -5.32 13.16 8.26
N THR A 78 -4.14 12.56 8.31
CA THR A 78 -4.03 11.11 8.55
C THR A 78 -4.43 10.82 9.99
N ARG A 79 -5.37 9.89 10.18
CA ARG A 79 -5.62 9.33 11.51
C ARG A 79 -4.34 8.59 11.92
N PRO A 80 -3.77 8.83 13.12
CA PRO A 80 -2.61 8.07 13.55
C PRO A 80 -2.94 6.58 13.47
N ALA A 81 -2.04 5.79 12.86
CA ALA A 81 -2.16 4.35 12.83
C ALA A 81 -2.39 3.88 14.28
N ARG A 82 -3.57 3.32 14.55
CA ARG A 82 -3.77 2.60 15.81
C ARG A 82 -2.79 1.43 15.75
N PRO A 83 -2.07 1.09 16.84
CA PRO A 83 -1.30 -0.15 16.87
C PRO A 83 -2.24 -1.26 16.42
N GLU A 84 -1.93 -1.85 15.27
CA GLU A 84 -2.69 -2.96 14.72
C GLU A 84 -2.62 -4.06 15.77
N ALA A 85 -3.76 -4.64 16.12
CA ALA A 85 -3.77 -5.81 17.00
C ALA A 85 -2.80 -6.85 16.40
N PRO A 86 -2.09 -7.64 17.22
CA PRO A 86 -1.19 -8.66 16.70
C PRO A 86 -1.93 -9.48 15.64
N ILE A 87 -1.36 -9.51 14.43
CA ILE A 87 -1.90 -10.21 13.29
C ILE A 87 -1.99 -11.67 13.71
N VAL A 88 -3.20 -12.18 13.94
CA VAL A 88 -3.39 -13.61 14.21
C VAL A 88 -3.18 -14.31 12.87
N GLU A 89 -2.12 -15.11 12.76
CA GLU A 89 -1.72 -15.77 11.50
C GLU A 89 -2.86 -16.58 10.86
N ASP A 90 -3.82 -17.03 11.67
CA ASP A 90 -5.00 -17.79 11.24
C ASP A 90 -6.05 -16.98 10.44
N ASP A 91 -6.04 -15.64 10.49
CA ASP A 91 -6.98 -14.77 9.75
C ASP A 91 -6.49 -14.41 8.34
N VAL A 92 -5.28 -14.86 7.98
CA VAL A 92 -4.73 -14.66 6.65
C VAL A 92 -5.21 -15.79 5.75
N SER A 93 -6.08 -15.48 4.78
CA SER A 93 -6.45 -16.43 3.71
C SER A 93 -5.19 -17.10 3.17
N GLY A 94 -5.13 -18.44 3.23
CA GLY A 94 -3.92 -19.26 3.05
C GLY A 94 -3.14 -19.08 1.74
N GLN A 95 -3.58 -18.19 0.86
CA GLN A 95 -2.87 -17.78 -0.35
C GLN A 95 -1.82 -16.67 -0.13
N VAL A 96 -1.83 -15.95 1.00
CA VAL A 96 -0.83 -14.90 1.30
C VAL A 96 0.36 -15.48 2.08
N ALA A 97 0.11 -16.43 2.99
CA ALA A 97 1.14 -17.09 3.81
C ALA A 97 2.15 -17.91 2.99
N GLY A 98 1.75 -18.47 1.85
CA GLY A 98 2.61 -19.34 1.04
C GLY A 98 3.66 -18.66 0.16
N VAL A 99 3.65 -17.31 0.06
CA VAL A 99 4.57 -16.58 -0.85
C VAL A 99 5.84 -16.11 -0.12
N THR A 100 5.81 -16.00 1.21
CA THR A 100 6.95 -15.54 2.03
C THR A 100 7.77 -16.67 2.64
N SER A 101 7.45 -17.93 2.33
CA SER A 101 8.11 -19.12 2.90
C SER A 101 8.91 -19.94 1.87
N ALA A 102 9.37 -19.34 0.77
CA ALA A 102 10.20 -20.00 -0.25
C ALA A 102 11.51 -19.23 -0.49
#